data_AF-A0A9Q3PJN2-F1
#
_entry.id   AF-A0A9Q3PJN2-F1
#
_cell.length_a   1.000
_cell.length_b   1.000
_cell.length_c   1.000
_cell.angle_alpha   90.00
_cell.angle_beta   90.00
_cell.angle_gamma   90.00
#
_symmetry.space_group_name_H-M   'P 1'
#
loop_
_entity.id
_entity.type
_entity.pdbx_description
1 polymer ?
#
loop_
_entity_poly.entity_id
_entity_poly.type
_entity_poly.pdbx_seq_one_letter_code
_entity_poly.pdbx_strand_id
1 'polypeptide(L)'
;MKLLLTVKACESLRQALTTAPILLIPDFKLPFKLYIDASGDGIGDALHQFQIINDQPVEGPLCFISRQIKTTEARYGASQMEFL
;
A
#
# COMPACT_ATOMS: atom_id res chain seq x y z
N MET A 1 -17.92 -1.54 23.15
CA MET A 1 -17.11 -0.78 22.17
C MET A 1 -16.27 -1.68 21.24
N LYS A 2 -15.53 -2.70 21.76
CA LYS A 2 -14.70 -3.61 20.94
C LYS A 2 -15.45 -4.34 19.79
N LEU A 3 -16.66 -4.85 20.05
CA LEU A 3 -17.42 -5.63 19.04
C LEU A 3 -17.80 -4.80 17.80
N LEU A 4 -18.18 -3.53 18.00
CA LEU A 4 -18.53 -2.60 16.91
C LEU A 4 -17.33 -2.26 16.00
N LEU A 5 -16.14 -2.13 16.58
CA LEU A 5 -14.91 -1.90 15.82
C LEU A 5 -14.56 -3.11 14.94
N THR A 6 -14.75 -4.33 15.44
CA THR A 6 -14.46 -5.56 14.68
C THR A 6 -15.39 -5.73 13.47
N VAL A 7 -16.69 -5.44 13.63
CA VAL A 7 -17.65 -5.53 12.52
C VAL A 7 -17.28 -4.53 11.42
N LYS A 8 -16.99 -3.29 11.79
CA LYS A 8 -16.56 -2.25 10.85
C LYS A 8 -15.28 -2.63 10.12
N ALA A 9 -14.28 -3.17 10.82
CA ALA A 9 -13.02 -3.61 10.20
C ALA A 9 -13.25 -4.75 9.17
N CYS A 10 -14.12 -5.71 9.49
CA CYS A 10 -14.49 -6.79 8.58
C CYS A 10 -15.21 -6.27 7.32
N GLU A 11 -16.14 -5.33 7.49
CA GLU A 11 -16.86 -4.71 6.38
C GLU A 11 -15.92 -3.90 5.47
N SER A 12 -14.99 -3.12 6.06
CA SER A 12 -13.98 -2.38 5.29
C SER A 12 -13.06 -3.32 4.51
N LEU A 13 -12.62 -4.43 5.12
CA LEU A 13 -11.83 -5.44 4.42
C LEU A 13 -12.61 -6.07 3.28
N ARG A 14 -13.88 -6.44 3.51
CA ARG A 14 -14.76 -7.01 2.48
C ARG A 14 -14.90 -6.03 1.31
N GLN A 15 -15.15 -4.76 1.59
CA GLN A 15 -15.26 -3.72 0.58
C GLN A 15 -13.97 -3.64 -0.24
N ALA A 16 -12.81 -3.50 0.41
CA ALA A 16 -11.51 -3.41 -0.24
C ALA A 16 -11.21 -4.61 -1.16
N LEU A 17 -11.53 -5.82 -0.72
CA LEU A 17 -11.36 -7.04 -1.54
C LEU A 17 -12.29 -7.05 -2.76
N THR A 18 -13.54 -6.59 -2.60
CA THR A 18 -14.52 -6.58 -3.71
C THR A 18 -14.33 -5.42 -4.69
N THR A 19 -13.61 -4.37 -4.29
CA THR A 19 -13.35 -3.19 -5.12
C THR A 19 -11.86 -3.01 -5.44
N ALA A 20 -11.06 -4.09 -5.31
CA ALA A 20 -9.64 -4.04 -5.56
C ALA A 20 -9.36 -3.68 -7.04
N PRO A 21 -8.37 -2.79 -7.31
CA PRO A 21 -7.99 -2.46 -8.68
C PRO A 21 -7.32 -3.65 -9.35
N ILE A 22 -7.30 -3.64 -10.69
CA ILE A 22 -6.53 -4.60 -11.48
C ILE A 22 -5.05 -4.27 -11.30
N LEU A 23 -4.26 -5.28 -10.93
CA LEU A 23 -2.81 -5.15 -10.79
C LEU A 23 -2.12 -5.39 -12.13
N LEU A 24 -1.10 -4.59 -12.41
CA LEU A 24 -0.23 -4.78 -13.57
C LEU A 24 0.73 -5.96 -13.33
N ILE A 25 1.16 -6.61 -14.41
CA ILE A 25 2.23 -7.60 -14.36
C ILE A 25 3.57 -6.84 -14.41
N PRO A 26 4.54 -7.12 -13.53
CA PRO A 26 5.79 -6.38 -13.49
C PRO A 26 6.65 -6.63 -14.74
N ASP A 27 7.16 -5.56 -15.34
CA ASP A 27 8.22 -5.61 -16.34
C ASP A 27 9.55 -5.17 -15.71
N PHE A 28 10.46 -6.11 -15.49
CA PHE A 28 11.75 -5.85 -14.85
C PHE A 28 12.71 -4.98 -15.68
N LYS A 29 12.37 -4.66 -16.94
CA LYS A 29 13.15 -3.73 -17.77
C LYS A 29 12.77 -2.27 -17.56
N LEU A 30 11.62 -2.01 -16.93
CA LEU A 30 11.10 -0.67 -16.70
C LEU A 30 11.32 -0.25 -15.23
N PRO A 31 11.50 1.04 -14.96
CA PRO A 31 11.70 1.53 -13.60
C PRO A 31 10.45 1.32 -12.75
N PHE A 32 10.65 0.97 -11.48
CA PHE A 32 9.59 0.89 -10.48
C PHE A 32 9.37 2.25 -9.82
N LYS A 33 8.13 2.54 -9.42
CA LYS A 33 7.77 3.67 -8.58
C LYS A 33 7.20 3.14 -7.27
N LEU A 34 7.81 3.52 -6.15
CA LEU A 34 7.35 3.13 -4.82
C LEU A 34 6.74 4.35 -4.15
N TYR A 35 5.46 4.25 -3.80
CA TYR A 35 4.79 5.21 -2.93
C TYR A 35 4.77 4.61 -1.52
N ILE A 36 5.22 5.39 -0.54
CA ILE A 36 5.32 5.01 0.87
C ILE A 36 4.56 6.05 1.67
N ASP A 37 3.80 5.60 2.65
CA ASP A 37 3.22 6.44 3.70
C ASP A 37 3.34 5.72 5.04
N ALA A 38 3.84 6.44 6.05
CA ALA A 38 4.09 5.88 7.37
C ALA A 38 3.37 6.67 8.46
N SER A 39 2.79 5.93 9.40
CA SER A 39 2.14 6.46 10.59
C SER A 39 2.71 5.81 11.85
N GLY A 40 2.37 6.32 13.03
CA GLY A 40 2.78 5.72 14.29
C GLY A 40 2.29 4.27 14.50
N ASP A 41 1.23 3.86 13.78
CA ASP A 41 0.60 2.55 13.93
C ASP A 41 1.04 1.55 12.85
N GLY A 42 1.44 2.02 11.67
CA GLY A 42 1.72 1.17 10.52
C GLY A 42 2.31 1.92 9.33
N ILE A 43 2.92 1.14 8.43
CA ILE A 43 3.47 1.57 7.15
C ILE A 43 2.63 0.96 6.04
N GLY A 44 2.32 1.75 5.02
CA GLY A 44 1.63 1.34 3.82
C GLY A 44 2.39 1.78 2.57
N ASP A 45 2.60 0.85 1.66
CA ASP A 45 3.32 1.07 0.42
C ASP A 45 2.48 0.60 -0.79
N ALA A 46 2.63 1.30 -1.90
CA ALA A 46 2.10 0.90 -3.19
C ALA A 46 3.23 0.89 -4.23
N LEU A 47 3.53 -0.30 -4.76
CA LEU A 47 4.48 -0.46 -5.84
C LEU A 47 3.75 -0.26 -7.16
N HIS A 48 4.21 0.69 -7.97
CA HIS A 48 3.63 1.09 -9.24
C HIS A 48 4.66 0.98 -10.36
N GLN A 49 4.17 0.92 -11.59
CA GLN A 49 5.01 0.98 -12.78
C GLN A 49 4.29 1.70 -13.92
N PHE A 50 5.04 2.46 -14.70
CA PHE A 50 4.58 3.00 -15.98
C PHE A 50 4.79 1.96 -17.09
N GLN A 51 3.73 1.64 -17.83
CA GLN A 51 3.77 0.72 -18.96
C GLN A 51 2.98 1.28 -20.15
N ILE A 52 3.29 0.84 -21.36
CA ILE A 52 2.46 1.12 -22.53
C ILE A 52 1.49 -0.04 -22.71
N ILE A 53 0.19 0.24 -22.55
CA ILE A 53 -0.88 -0.74 -22.73
C ILE A 53 -1.84 -0.17 -23.77
N ASN A 54 -2.11 -0.93 -24.84
CA ASN A 54 -2.93 -0.49 -25.97
C ASN A 54 -2.47 0.88 -26.54
N ASP A 55 -1.15 1.03 -26.75
CA ASP A 55 -0.49 2.26 -27.24
C ASP A 55 -0.70 3.51 -26.37
N GLN A 56 -1.15 3.35 -25.11
CA GLN A 56 -1.34 4.44 -24.17
C GLN A 56 -0.42 4.25 -22.95
N PRO A 57 0.20 5.34 -22.43
CA PRO A 57 0.94 5.29 -21.19
C PRO A 57 0.00 5.15 -20.00
N VAL A 58 0.18 4.10 -19.21
CA VAL A 58 -0.60 3.81 -18.01
C VAL A 58 0.34 3.63 -16.85
N GLU A 59 0.10 4.37 -15.76
CA GLU A 59 0.66 4.04 -14.45
C GLU A 59 -0.34 3.17 -13.71
N GLY A 60 0.10 2.01 -13.23
CA GLY A 60 -0.76 1.12 -12.46
C GLY A 60 -0.03 0.47 -11.28
N PRO A 61 -0.80 0.03 -10.27
CA PRO A 61 -0.25 -0.70 -9.14
C PRO A 61 0.16 -2.11 -9.56
N LEU A 62 1.32 -2.55 -9.09
CA LEU A 62 1.83 -3.92 -9.15
C LEU A 62 1.46 -4.69 -7.88
N CYS A 63 1.63 -4.06 -6.72
CA CYS A 63 1.22 -4.61 -5.44
C CYS A 63 1.06 -3.53 -4.37
N PHE A 64 0.30 -3.87 -3.33
CA PHE A 64 0.19 -3.09 -2.10
C PHE A 64 0.85 -3.88 -0.97
N ILE A 65 1.68 -3.23 -0.19
CA ILE A 65 2.39 -3.81 0.95
C ILE A 65 2.01 -3.00 2.17
N SER A 66 1.73 -3.66 3.29
CA SER A 66 1.54 -2.96 4.55
C SER A 66 2.06 -3.78 5.71
N ARG A 67 2.62 -3.10 6.70
CA ARG A 67 3.13 -3.72 7.92
C ARG A 67 2.85 -2.86 9.14
N GLN A 68 2.67 -3.51 10.28
CA GLN A 68 2.63 -2.80 11.55
C GLN A 68 4.02 -2.32 11.95
N ILE A 69 4.06 -1.17 12.61
CA ILE A 69 5.27 -0.61 13.22
C ILE A 69 5.69 -1.46 14.41
N LYS A 70 6.98 -1.78 14.50
CA LYS A 70 7.53 -2.46 15.69
C LYS A 70 7.61 -1.48 16.86
N THR A 71 7.55 -1.99 18.08
CA THR A 71 7.66 -1.18 19.30
C THR A 71 8.92 -0.32 19.37
N THR A 72 10.02 -0.76 18.74
CA THR A 72 11.26 0.00 18.63
C THR A 72 11.19 1.10 17.57
N GLU A 73 10.48 0.84 16.47
CA GLU A 73 10.31 1.76 15.34
C GLU A 73 9.34 2.90 15.68
N ALA A 74 8.37 2.66 16.58
CA ALA A 74 7.43 3.68 17.06
C ALA A 74 8.08 4.86 17.81
N ARG A 75 9.39 4.76 18.11
CA ARG A 75 10.16 5.84 18.76
C ARG A 75 10.83 6.78 17.76
N TYR A 76 10.80 6.45 16.48
CA TYR A 76 11.35 7.29 15.43
C TYR A 76 10.47 8.52 15.21
N GLY A 77 11.10 9.64 14.85
CA GLY A 77 10.37 10.83 14.42
C GLY A 77 9.65 10.57 13.10
N ALA A 78 8.60 11.35 12.80
CA ALA A 78 7.80 11.19 11.58
C ALA A 78 8.68 11.11 10.31
N SER A 79 9.64 12.02 10.15
CA SER A 79 10.55 12.02 8.99
C SER A 79 11.44 10.78 8.89
N GLN A 80 11.71 10.10 10.01
CA GLN A 80 12.49 8.84 10.00
C GLN A 80 11.60 7.65 9.65
N MET A 81 10.29 7.71 9.97
CA MET A 81 9.35 6.65 9.65
C MET A 81 9.09 6.53 8.14
N GLU A 82 9.22 7.62 7.38
CA GLU A 82 9.13 7.61 5.91
C GLU A 82 10.22 6.78 5.21
N PHE A 83 11.28 6.39 5.94
CA PHE A 83 12.41 5.62 5.41
C PHE A 83 12.48 4.18 5.97
N LEU A 84 11.46 3.73 6.70
CA LEU A 84 11.37 2.39 7.32
C LEU A 84 10.82 1.31 6.39
#